data_AF-A0A0D3JTK6-F1
#
_entry.id   AF-A0A0D3JTK6-F1
#
_cell.length_a   1.000
_cell.length_b   1.000
_cell.length_c   1.000
_cell.angle_alpha   90.00
_cell.angle_beta   90.00
_cell.angle_gamma   90.00
#
_symmetry.space_group_name_H-M   'P 1'
#
loop_
_entity.id
_entity.type
_entity.pdbx_description
1 polymer ?
#
loop_
_entity_poly.entity_id
_entity_poly.type
_entity_poly.pdbx_seq_one_letter_code
_entity_poly.pdbx_strand_id
1 'polypeptide(L)'
;MAHENDAVRGGCIFAHFFEVTPRDLIADGLYHDLAVGCHADPHRQVSIALLAQALGATKQTAQSRVRRVTALARTTQPRGSSSKTEPSSGDDLAEACEESAAPHAQM
;
A
#
# COMPACT_ATOMS: atom_id res chain seq x y z
N MET A 1 4.48 -17.91 -8.95
CA MET A 1 4.10 -18.76 -7.79
C MET A 1 5.23 -18.76 -6.75
N ALA A 2 4.96 -18.98 -5.45
CA ALA A 2 6.00 -19.05 -4.41
C ALA A 2 6.26 -20.49 -3.95
N HIS A 3 7.50 -20.81 -3.58
CA HIS A 3 7.92 -22.10 -3.03
C HIS A 3 8.91 -21.87 -1.88
N GLU A 4 8.63 -22.40 -0.68
CA GLU A 4 9.57 -22.32 0.46
C GLU A 4 10.55 -23.50 0.43
N ASN A 5 11.85 -23.19 0.50
CA ASN A 5 12.94 -24.17 0.44
C ASN A 5 13.70 -24.27 1.79
N ASP A 6 13.40 -23.40 2.77
CA ASP A 6 13.99 -23.48 4.11
C ASP A 6 13.27 -24.52 4.99
N ALA A 7 13.95 -25.62 5.28
CA ALA A 7 13.41 -26.71 6.11
C ALA A 7 13.01 -26.25 7.52
N VAL A 8 13.68 -25.28 8.13
CA VAL A 8 13.32 -24.76 9.46
C VAL A 8 11.97 -24.04 9.45
N ARG A 9 11.56 -23.58 8.26
CA ARG A 9 10.27 -22.92 8.00
C ARG A 9 9.25 -23.86 7.36
N GLY A 10 9.52 -25.17 7.34
CA GLY A 10 8.65 -26.17 6.71
C GLY A 10 8.75 -26.23 5.19
N GLY A 11 9.84 -25.69 4.62
CA GLY A 11 10.15 -25.82 3.20
C GLY A 11 10.58 -27.22 2.80
N CYS A 12 10.51 -27.50 1.51
CA CYS A 12 10.95 -28.76 0.90
C CYS A 12 11.53 -28.47 -0.49
N ILE A 13 11.99 -29.48 -1.22
CA ILE A 13 12.35 -29.32 -2.63
C ILE A 13 11.09 -29.21 -3.50
N PHE A 14 11.11 -28.39 -4.55
CA PHE A 14 9.93 -28.16 -5.40
C PHE A 14 9.34 -29.44 -6.00
N ALA A 15 10.20 -30.43 -6.29
CA ALA A 15 9.77 -31.72 -6.84
C ALA A 15 8.73 -32.45 -5.98
N HIS A 16 8.76 -32.26 -4.66
CA HIS A 16 7.80 -32.88 -3.74
C HIS A 16 6.35 -32.48 -4.05
N PHE A 17 6.13 -31.28 -4.58
CA PHE A 17 4.77 -30.85 -4.90
C PHE A 17 4.14 -31.67 -6.05
N PHE A 18 4.91 -32.25 -6.97
CA PHE A 18 4.35 -33.14 -7.99
C PHE A 18 3.83 -34.47 -7.41
N GLU A 19 4.28 -34.85 -6.21
CA GLU A 19 3.86 -36.07 -5.52
C GLU A 19 2.58 -35.85 -4.71
N VAL A 20 2.42 -34.67 -4.10
CA VAL A 20 1.36 -34.39 -3.13
C VAL A 20 0.24 -33.49 -3.66
N THR A 21 0.44 -32.83 -4.81
CA THR A 21 -0.59 -31.94 -5.38
C THR A 21 -1.68 -32.76 -6.06
N PRO A 22 -2.96 -32.54 -5.68
CA PRO A 22 -4.09 -33.19 -6.34
C PRO A 22 -4.06 -33.01 -7.87
N ARG A 23 -4.37 -34.09 -8.60
CA ARG A 23 -4.28 -34.12 -10.07
C ARG A 23 -5.13 -33.05 -10.75
N ASP A 24 -6.30 -32.74 -10.19
CA ASP A 24 -7.20 -31.74 -10.76
C ASP A 24 -6.55 -30.34 -10.76
N LEU A 25 -5.83 -29.97 -9.70
CA LEU A 25 -5.10 -28.69 -9.64
C LEU A 25 -3.94 -28.63 -10.65
N ILE A 26 -3.29 -29.77 -10.91
CA ILE A 26 -2.26 -29.87 -11.94
C ILE A 26 -2.89 -29.68 -13.33
N ALA A 27 -4.01 -30.35 -13.58
CA ALA A 27 -4.76 -30.25 -14.83
C ALA A 27 -5.32 -28.84 -15.08
N ASP A 28 -5.75 -28.15 -14.01
CA ASP A 28 -6.21 -26.76 -14.02
C ASP A 28 -5.06 -25.74 -14.17
N GLY A 29 -3.82 -26.22 -14.30
CA GLY A 29 -2.69 -25.40 -14.71
C GLY A 29 -1.94 -24.71 -13.57
N LEU A 30 -2.02 -25.22 -12.33
CA LEU A 30 -1.32 -24.64 -11.18
C LEU A 30 0.18 -24.42 -11.43
N TYR A 31 0.82 -25.29 -12.22
CA TYR A 31 2.25 -25.20 -12.58
C TYR A 31 2.53 -24.55 -13.94
N HIS A 32 1.56 -23.83 -14.52
CA HIS A 32 1.83 -23.03 -15.73
C HIS A 32 2.70 -21.81 -15.44
N ASP A 33 2.71 -21.33 -14.19
CA ASP A 33 3.59 -20.25 -13.74
C ASP A 33 4.87 -20.80 -13.09
N LEU A 34 5.98 -20.10 -13.28
CA LEU A 34 7.25 -20.46 -12.67
C LEU A 34 7.23 -20.21 -11.16
N ALA A 35 7.69 -21.21 -10.41
CA ALA A 35 7.87 -21.11 -8.98
C ALA A 35 9.12 -20.28 -8.65
N VAL A 36 8.99 -19.29 -7.77
CA VAL A 36 10.14 -18.60 -7.17
C VAL A 36 10.45 -19.24 -5.82
N GLY A 37 11.66 -19.78 -5.70
CA GLY A 37 12.15 -20.42 -4.48
C GLY A 37 12.62 -19.42 -3.42
N CYS A 38 12.03 -19.48 -2.23
CA CYS A 38 12.44 -18.80 -1.01
C CYS A 38 13.50 -19.64 -0.29
N HIS A 39 14.76 -19.23 -0.37
CA HIS A 39 15.87 -19.94 0.26
C HIS A 39 16.11 -19.44 1.69
N ALA A 40 16.80 -20.24 2.50
CA ALA A 40 17.32 -19.83 3.79
C ALA A 40 18.41 -18.75 3.65
N ASP A 41 18.92 -18.28 4.78
CA ASP A 41 20.08 -17.39 4.79
C ASP A 41 21.32 -18.04 4.16
N PRO A 42 22.20 -17.26 3.50
CA PRO A 42 22.18 -15.79 3.39
C PRO A 42 21.29 -15.23 2.26
N HIS A 43 20.59 -16.08 1.49
CA HIS A 43 19.88 -15.70 0.26
C HIS A 43 18.41 -15.33 0.49
N ARG A 44 17.97 -15.26 1.76
CA ARG A 44 16.57 -15.05 2.12
C ARG A 44 16.01 -13.75 1.57
N GLN A 45 16.73 -12.65 1.78
CA GLN A 45 16.26 -11.33 1.38
C GLN A 45 16.14 -11.21 -0.15
N VAL A 46 17.12 -11.71 -0.90
CA VAL A 46 17.06 -11.68 -2.36
C VAL A 46 15.96 -12.58 -2.91
N SER A 47 15.73 -13.76 -2.31
CA SER A 47 14.64 -14.65 -2.72
C SER A 47 13.28 -13.98 -2.57
N ILE A 48 13.05 -13.29 -1.44
CA ILE A 48 11.81 -12.54 -1.21
C ILE A 48 11.68 -11.37 -2.19
N ALA A 49 12.77 -10.68 -2.50
CA ALA A 49 12.77 -9.59 -3.48
C ALA A 49 12.41 -10.08 -4.89
N LEU A 50 12.97 -11.21 -5.32
CA LEU A 50 12.63 -11.84 -6.61
C LEU A 50 11.18 -12.31 -6.64
N LEU A 51 10.68 -12.89 -5.55
CA LEU A 51 9.26 -13.26 -5.45
C LEU A 51 8.36 -12.02 -5.55
N ALA A 52 8.69 -10.95 -4.84
CA ALA A 52 7.93 -9.70 -4.92
C ALA A 52 7.91 -9.15 -6.36
N GLN A 53 9.06 -9.18 -7.06
CA GLN A 53 9.13 -8.77 -8.47
C GLN A 53 8.26 -9.66 -9.37
N ALA A 54 8.28 -10.98 -9.19
CA ALA A 54 7.44 -11.92 -9.93
C ALA A 54 5.93 -11.68 -9.67
N LEU A 55 5.58 -11.21 -8.47
CA LEU A 55 4.21 -10.81 -8.10
C LEU A 55 3.84 -9.39 -8.60
N GLY A 56 4.71 -8.74 -9.38
CA GLY A 56 4.45 -7.42 -9.94
C GLY A 56 4.72 -6.25 -8.99
N ALA A 57 5.46 -6.46 -7.90
CA ALA A 57 5.81 -5.38 -6.99
C ALA A 57 6.69 -4.32 -7.70
N THR A 58 6.26 -3.07 -7.64
CA THR A 58 6.98 -1.93 -8.21
C THR A 58 7.78 -1.19 -7.13
N LYS A 59 8.79 -0.41 -7.55
CA LYS A 59 9.52 0.49 -6.65
C LYS A 59 8.55 1.46 -5.98
N GLN A 60 8.75 1.72 -4.69
CA GLN A 60 7.95 2.73 -3.99
C GLN A 60 8.32 4.12 -4.50
N THR A 61 7.33 4.83 -5.04
CA THR A 61 7.46 6.25 -5.41
C THR A 61 7.19 7.14 -4.19
N ALA A 62 7.66 8.39 -4.21
CA ALA A 62 7.35 9.36 -3.16
C ALA A 62 5.82 9.48 -2.93
N GLN A 63 5.04 9.49 -4.02
CA GLN A 63 3.58 9.51 -3.96
C GLN A 63 3.00 8.26 -3.26
N SER A 64 3.56 7.07 -3.51
CA SER A 64 3.11 5.84 -2.84
C SER A 64 3.32 5.88 -1.32
N ARG A 65 4.38 6.54 -0.86
CA ARG A 65 4.68 6.71 0.58
C ARG A 65 3.67 7.64 1.25
N VAL A 66 3.35 8.77 0.62
CA VAL A 66 2.32 9.71 1.10
C VAL A 66 0.95 9.05 1.19
N ARG A 67 0.57 8.25 0.19
CA ARG A 67 -0.69 7.48 0.20
C ARG A 67 -0.77 6.49 1.37
N ARG A 68 0.33 5.81 1.72
CA ARG A 68 0.35 4.91 2.89
C ARG A 68 0.21 5.66 4.22
N VAL A 69 0.90 6.79 4.37
CA VAL A 69 0.82 7.61 5.59
C VAL A 69 -0.60 8.16 5.78
N THR A 70 -1.20 8.69 4.73
CA THR A 70 -2.58 9.21 4.77
C THR A 70 -3.61 8.09 5.03
N ALA A 71 -3.45 6.91 4.44
CA ALA A 71 -4.29 5.75 4.73
C ALA A 71 -4.20 5.31 6.21
N LEU A 72 -2.98 5.24 6.76
CA LEU A 72 -2.77 4.88 8.16
C LEU A 72 -3.41 5.91 9.11
N ALA A 73 -3.23 7.21 8.82
CA ALA A 73 -3.83 8.28 9.61
C ALA A 73 -5.38 8.24 9.63
N ARG A 74 -6.00 7.76 8.55
CA ARG A 74 -7.47 7.57 8.47
C ARG A 74 -7.96 6.39 9.31
N THR A 75 -7.18 5.31 9.39
CA THR A 75 -7.53 4.14 10.23
C THR A 75 -7.43 4.44 11.73
N THR A 76 -6.65 5.45 12.10
CA THR A 76 -6.46 5.86 13.50
C THR A 76 -7.36 7.01 13.92
N GLN A 77 -8.26 7.52 13.05
CA GLN A 77 -9.22 8.53 13.49
C GLN A 77 -10.17 7.90 14.51
N PRO A 78 -10.27 8.44 15.74
CA PRO A 78 -11.27 8.00 16.69
C PRO A 78 -12.64 8.26 16.08
N ARG A 79 -13.53 7.27 16.16
CA ARG A 79 -14.93 7.34 15.72
C ARG A 79 -15.64 8.42 16.55
N GLY A 80 -15.53 9.67 16.12
CA GLY A 80 -16.08 10.84 16.79
C GLY A 80 -17.61 10.80 16.75
N SER A 81 -18.22 10.69 17.93
CA SER A 81 -19.65 10.86 18.17
C SER A 81 -20.10 12.24 17.65
N SER A 82 -21.10 12.24 16.78
CA SER A 82 -21.71 13.46 16.24
C SER A 82 -22.54 14.16 17.32
N SER A 83 -21.96 15.12 18.04
CA SER A 83 -22.75 16.14 18.74
C SER A 83 -22.95 17.33 17.79
N LYS A 84 -24.21 17.59 17.44
CA LYS A 84 -24.61 18.79 16.70
C LYS A 84 -24.33 20.02 17.56
N THR A 85 -23.61 20.99 17.01
CA THR A 85 -23.53 22.34 17.59
C THR A 85 -24.16 23.29 16.58
N GLU A 86 -25.34 23.80 16.95
CA GLU A 86 -26.05 24.87 16.26
C GLU A 86 -25.23 26.18 16.33
N PRO A 87 -25.19 26.99 15.27
CA PRO A 87 -24.58 28.31 15.29
C PRO A 87 -25.56 29.33 15.88
N SER A 88 -25.20 29.96 17.00
CA SER A 88 -25.92 31.11 17.55
C SER A 88 -25.55 32.36 16.75
N SER A 89 -26.56 32.96 16.12
CA SER A 89 -26.50 34.25 15.43
C SER A 89 -26.03 35.38 16.36
N GLY A 90 -25.16 36.22 15.83
CA GLY A 90 -24.84 37.54 16.36
C GLY A 90 -24.59 38.44 15.17
N ASP A 91 -25.65 39.10 14.71
CA ASP A 91 -25.60 40.17 13.72
C ASP A 91 -24.96 41.41 14.36
N ASP A 92 -23.94 41.98 13.72
CA ASP A 92 -23.64 43.40 13.88
C ASP A 92 -23.31 44.02 12.52
N LEU A 93 -24.02 45.11 12.27
CA LEU A 93 -24.20 45.86 11.03
C LEU A 93 -22.91 46.56 10.56
N ALA A 94 -22.60 46.36 9.28
CA ALA A 94 -22.45 47.40 8.24
C ALA A 94 -21.54 48.63 8.52
N GLU A 95 -20.56 48.88 7.63
CA GLU A 95 -20.84 49.73 6.46
C GLU A 95 -19.74 49.70 5.37
N ALA A 96 -20.24 49.82 4.15
CA ALA A 96 -19.76 49.81 2.76
C ALA A 96 -18.40 50.45 2.38
N CYS A 97 -17.68 49.83 1.41
CA CYS A 97 -17.46 50.23 -0.01
C CYS A 97 -16.49 51.43 -0.19
N GLU A 98 -15.57 51.52 -1.15
CA GLU A 98 -15.36 50.84 -2.43
C GLU A 98 -13.90 51.09 -2.91
N GLU A 99 -13.39 50.15 -3.70
CA GLU A 99 -12.52 50.30 -4.89
C GLU A 99 -11.69 51.59 -5.15
N SER A 100 -10.38 51.43 -5.37
CA SER A 100 -9.70 51.72 -6.68
C SER A 100 -8.26 52.25 -6.57
N ALA A 101 -7.40 51.65 -7.41
CA ALA A 101 -6.18 52.17 -8.05
C ALA A 101 -4.87 52.34 -7.25
N ALA A 102 -3.90 51.45 -7.52
CA ALA A 102 -2.47 51.79 -7.66
C ALA A 102 -2.27 52.66 -8.94
N PRO A 103 -1.06 53.16 -9.30
CA PRO A 103 0.27 53.08 -8.67
C PRO A 103 0.99 54.45 -8.60
N HIS A 104 2.11 54.57 -7.87
CA HIS A 104 3.24 55.38 -8.36
C HIS A 104 4.56 55.11 -7.62
N ALA A 105 5.64 55.19 -8.38
CA ALA A 105 7.03 54.91 -8.03
C ALA A 105 7.83 56.19 -7.70
N GLN A 106 9.05 55.97 -7.17
CA GLN A 106 10.24 56.85 -7.07
C GLN A 106 10.19 57.93 -5.95
N MET A 107 11.26 58.26 -5.21
CA MET A 107 12.72 58.23 -5.41
C MET A 107 13.45 57.94 -4.08
#